data_AF-A0A434A2W4-F1
#
_entry.id   AF-A0A434A2W4-F1
#
_cell.length_a   1.000
_cell.length_b   1.000
_cell.length_c   1.000
_cell.angle_alpha   90.00
_cell.angle_beta   90.00
_cell.angle_gamma   90.00
#
_symmetry.space_group_name_H-M   'P 1'
#
loop_
_entity.id
_entity.type
_entity.pdbx_description
1 polymer ?
#
loop_
_entity_poly.entity_id
_entity_poly.type
_entity_poly.pdbx_seq_one_letter_code
_entity_poly.pdbx_strand_id
1 'polypeptide(L)' 'MANTTPTPYSCTAFNKDKNIQPIKIEFCKSIFYLHNWLLKDIGFDYHYINIYNRKTGKYISRQYCNDFVIDKPLY' A
#
# COMPACT_ATOMS: atom_id res chain seq x y z
N MET A 1 7.62 5.66 -26.55
CA MET A 1 6.91 4.49 -25.98
C MET A 1 6.22 4.94 -24.70
N ALA A 2 4.91 5.19 -24.74
CA ALA A 2 4.17 5.64 -23.56
C ALA A 2 4.04 4.47 -22.57
N ASN A 3 4.35 4.72 -21.30
CA ASN A 3 4.27 3.73 -20.23
C ASN A 3 2.78 3.54 -19.87
N THR A 4 2.07 2.75 -20.67
CA THR A 4 0.62 2.47 -20.60
C THR A 4 0.24 1.50 -19.47
N THR A 5 0.99 1.49 -18.36
CA THR A 5 0.66 0.61 -17.23
C THR A 5 -0.05 1.43 -16.15
N PRO A 6 -1.38 1.63 -16.23
CA PRO A 6 -2.15 2.19 -15.12
C PRO A 6 -2.11 1.12 -14.04
N THR A 7 -1.24 1.31 -13.05
CA THR A 7 -1.17 0.33 -11.99
C THR A 7 -2.51 0.33 -11.24
N PRO A 8 -3.11 -0.85 -11.03
CA PRO A 8 -4.53 -0.95 -10.69
C PRO A 8 -4.81 -0.65 -9.21
N TYR A 9 -3.78 -0.30 -8.43
CA TYR A 9 -3.86 -0.25 -6.98
C TYR A 9 -3.72 1.18 -6.46
N SER A 10 -4.65 1.57 -5.60
CA SER A 10 -4.46 2.63 -4.62
C SER A 10 -4.20 1.98 -3.26
N CYS A 11 -3.46 2.67 -2.40
CA CYS A 11 -3.00 2.13 -1.13
C CYS A 11 -3.18 3.14 0.00
N THR A 12 -3.37 2.65 1.22
CA THR A 12 -3.30 3.48 2.42
C THR A 12 -2.41 2.78 3.43
N ALA A 13 -1.29 3.40 3.77
CA ALA A 13 -0.31 2.90 4.71
C ALA A 13 -0.58 3.45 6.11
N PHE A 14 -0.69 2.56 7.09
CA PHE A 14 -0.95 2.90 8.48
C PHE A 14 0.32 2.71 9.28
N ASN A 15 0.75 3.73 10.03
CA ASN A 15 1.95 3.64 10.85
C ASN A 15 1.76 2.67 12.04
N LYS A 16 2.85 2.12 12.58
CA LYS A 16 2.81 1.40 13.87
C LYS A 16 2.45 2.33 15.03
N ASP A 17 2.90 3.58 14.98
CA ASP A 17 2.44 4.63 15.88
C ASP A 17 1.06 5.15 15.45
N LYS A 18 0.06 4.95 16.30
CA LYS A 18 -1.33 5.35 16.07
C LYS A 18 -1.52 6.87 16.03
N ASN A 19 -0.56 7.65 16.48
CA ASN A 19 -0.61 9.11 16.45
C ASN A 19 -0.19 9.69 15.09
N ILE A 20 0.50 8.92 14.27
CA ILE A 20 0.95 9.34 12.94
C ILE A 20 -0.17 9.12 11.93
N GLN A 21 -0.48 10.15 11.15
CA GLN A 21 -1.54 10.08 10.16
C GLN A 21 -1.21 9.06 9.06
N PRO A 22 -2.21 8.29 8.58
CA PRO A 22 -2.01 7.36 7.48
C PRO A 22 -1.62 8.08 6.19
N ILE A 23 -0.69 7.49 5.44
CA ILE A 23 -0.30 8.00 4.11
C ILE A 23 -1.23 7.37 3.07
N LYS A 24 -1.92 8.22 2.30
CA LYS A 24 -2.72 7.79 1.15
C LYS A 24 -1.87 7.87 -0.12
N ILE A 25 -1.83 6.76 -0.85
CA ILE A 25 -1.12 6.66 -2.12
C ILE A 25 -2.16 6.36 -3.21
N GLU A 26 -2.45 7.34 -4.05
CA GLU A 26 -3.44 7.21 -5.12
C GLU A 26 -2.95 6.34 -6.29
N PHE A 27 -1.63 6.30 -6.47
CA PHE A 27 -0.99 5.53 -7.53
C PHE A 27 0.22 4.76 -7.00
N CYS A 28 0.10 3.44 -7.00
CA CYS A 28 1.17 2.55 -6.57
C CYS A 28 1.63 1.67 -7.73
N LYS A 29 2.91 1.75 -8.13
CA LYS A 29 3.46 0.93 -9.24
C LYS A 29 3.47 -0.57 -8.91
N SER A 30 3.82 -0.91 -7.67
CA SER A 30 3.69 -2.25 -7.11
C SER A 30 3.80 -2.14 -5.60
N ILE A 31 3.21 -3.07 -4.86
CA ILE A 31 3.28 -3.04 -3.40
C ILE A 31 4.71 -3.25 -2.90
N PHE A 32 5.54 -4.01 -3.62
CA PHE A 32 6.97 -4.17 -3.31
C PHE A 32 7.75 -2.85 -3.38
N TYR A 33 7.54 -2.05 -4.43
CA TYR A 33 8.16 -0.73 -4.54
C TYR A 33 7.64 0.22 -3.46
N LEU A 34 6.34 0.18 -3.16
CA LEU A 34 5.75 0.99 -2.10
C LEU A 34 6.32 0.64 -0.73
N HIS A 35 6.48 -0.65 -0.42
CA HIS A 35 7.11 -1.12 0.81
C HIS A 35 8.53 -0.57 0.97
N ASN A 36 9.36 -0.67 -0.06
CA ASN A 36 10.73 -0.16 0.00
C ASN A 36 10.76 1.36 0.13
N TRP A 37 9.93 2.09 -0.61
CA TRP A 37 9.85 3.55 -0.52
C TRP A 37 9.42 4.02 0.88
N LEU A 38 8.37 3.41 1.43
CA LEU A 38 7.89 3.73 2.78
C LEU A 38 8.97 3.49 3.82
N LEU A 39 9.64 2.33 3.81
CA LEU A 39 10.61 1.98 4.85
C LEU A 39 11.98 2.64 4.67
N LYS A 40 12.51 2.68 3.45
CA LYS A 40 13.91 3.06 3.20
C LYS A 40 14.07 4.53 2.85
N ASP A 41 13.13 5.08 2.08
CA ASP A 41 13.26 6.45 1.59
C ASP A 41 12.57 7.45 2.54
N ILE A 42 11.37 7.11 3.02
CA ILE A 42 10.62 7.96 3.96
C ILE A 42 10.97 7.65 5.42
N GLY A 43 11.33 6.40 5.74
CA GLY A 43 11.45 5.95 7.13
C GLY A 43 10.09 5.81 7.83
N PHE A 44 9.02 5.60 7.08
CA PHE A 44 7.67 5.39 7.59
C PHE A 44 7.49 3.93 8.04
N ASP A 45 7.73 3.66 9.33
CA ASP A 45 7.58 2.33 9.93
C ASP A 45 6.11 1.92 10.05
N TYR A 46 5.57 1.40 8.94
CA TYR A 46 4.17 1.08 8.83
C TYR A 46 3.81 -0.26 9.49
N HIS A 47 2.59 -0.38 10.02
CA HIS A 47 2.04 -1.61 10.54
C HIS A 47 1.45 -2.47 9.41
N TYR A 48 0.57 -1.88 8.61
CA TYR A 48 -0.03 -2.50 7.44
C TYR A 48 -0.38 -1.48 6.35
N ILE A 49 -0.57 -1.99 5.12
CA ILE A 49 -1.05 -1.25 3.96
C ILE A 49 -2.37 -1.89 3.52
N ASN A 50 -3.43 -1.10 3.45
CA ASN A 50 -4.65 -1.52 2.77
C ASN A 50 -4.51 -1.23 1.28
N ILE A 51 -4.86 -2.21 0.45
CA ILE A 51 -4.75 -2.18 -1.00
C ILE A 51 -6.16 -2.19 -1.59
N TYR A 52 -6.41 -1.27 -2.50
CA TYR A 52 -7.70 -1.07 -3.12
C TYR A 52 -7.55 -1.10 -4.63
N ASN A 53 -8.61 -1.51 -5.32
CA ASN A 53 -8.72 -1.35 -6.75
C ASN A 53 -8.95 0.14 -7.04
N ARG A 54 -7.99 0.79 -7.70
CA ARG A 54 -8.02 2.22 -7.98
C ARG A 54 -9.25 2.64 -8.79
N LYS A 55 -9.70 1.82 -9.75
CA LYS A 55 -10.82 2.15 -10.63
C LYS A 55 -12.18 2.06 -9.93
N THR A 56 -12.33 1.08 -9.03
CA THR A 56 -13.62 0.77 -8.39
C THR A 56 -13.69 1.21 -6.93
N GLY A 57 -12.57 1.61 -6.32
CA GLY A 57 -12.45 1.91 -4.89
C GLY A 57 -12.59 0.69 -3.98
N LYS A 58 -12.83 -0.51 -4.53
CA LYS A 58 -13.07 -1.72 -3.73
C LYS A 58 -11.78 -2.17 -3.05
N TYR A 59 -11.89 -2.50 -1.77
CA TYR A 59 -10.81 -3.14 -1.02
C TYR A 59 -10.45 -4.49 -1.67
N ILE A 60 -9.16 -4.74 -1.82
CA ILE A 60 -8.62 -5.97 -2.39
C ILE A 60 -7.97 -6.80 -1.29
N SER A 61 -7.02 -6.22 -0.56
CA SER A 61 -6.19 -6.99 0.38
C SER A 61 -5.46 -6.06 1.34
N ARG A 62 -4.86 -6.65 2.37
CA ARG A 62 -3.96 -5.96 3.30
C ARG A 62 -2.60 -6.60 3.27
N GLN A 63 -1.55 -5.80 3.35
CA GLN A 63 -0.19 -6.27 3.51
C GLN A 63 0.40 -5.77 4.82
N TYR A 64 0.93 -6.68 5.63
CA TYR A 64 1.67 -6.32 6.84
C TYR A 64 3.14 -5.99 6.51
N CYS A 65 3.80 -5.24 7.40
CA CYS A 65 5.19 -4.85 7.18
C CYS A 65 6.19 -5.99 7.45
N ASN A 66 5.96 -6.74 8.53
CA ASN A 66 6.92 -7.73 9.02
C ASN A 66 6.91 -9.02 8.21
N ASP A 67 5.71 -9.45 7.82
CA ASP A 67 5.52 -10.57 6.93
C ASP A 67 5.00 -9.99 5.62
N PHE A 68 5.68 -10.26 4.49
CA PHE A 68 5.16 -9.94 3.16
C PHE A 68 3.98 -10.87 2.82
N VAL A 69 3.04 -10.99 3.75
CA VAL A 69 1.83 -11.78 3.68
C VAL A 69 0.75 -10.81 3.22
N ILE A 70 0.31 -11.03 2.00
CA ILE A 70 -0.89 -10.40 1.47
C ILE A 70 -2.06 -11.16 2.07
N ASP A 71 -2.65 -10.59 3.11
CA ASP A 71 -3.90 -11.06 3.66
C ASP A 71 -4.99 -10.80 2.61
N LYS A 72 -5.61 -11.89 2.15
CA LYS A 72 -6.75 -11.81 1.23
C LYS A 72 -7.91 -11.13 1.94
N PRO A 73 -8.85 -10.51 1.21
CA PRO A 73 -10.01 -9.96 1.87
C PRO A 73 -10.70 -11.11 2.60
N LEU A 74 -11.02 -10.92 3.89
CA LEU A 74 -11.62 -11.94 4.76
C LEU A 74 -12.93 -12.54 4.22
N TYR A 75 -13.45 -11.95 3.14
CA TYR A 75 -14.82 -12.04 2.66
C TYR A 75 -15.78 -11.42 3.68
#